data_AF-A0A7C2M4M4-F1
#
_entry.id   AF-A0A7C2M4M4-F1
#
_cell.length_a   1.000
_cell.length_b   1.000
_cell.length_c   1.000
_cell.angle_alpha   90.00
_cell.angle_beta   90.00
_cell.angle_gamma   90.00
#
_symmetry.space_group_name_H-M   'P 1'
#
loop_
_entity.id
_entity.type
_entity.pdbx_description
1 polymer ?
#
loop_
_entity_poly.entity_id
_entity_poly.type
_entity_poly.pdbx_seq_one_letter_code
_entity_poly.pdbx_strand_id
1 'polypeptide(L)'
;MKFLKGTFFATLMLFGTAAFAQDFNEYDSNKDDKWDENEFEQSYNDGFNDWDKDKSGDVNEDEFLDSTFGGTDLDNDDGIDENEWNNGVNNTFGNYDEFDEFDEFDNNDDEIIDNNEWNEGWGNNTEWFDSYDTNDDELVDNNELNTGLFNDWDTNDDGFLDEDEYGYNDSFYDGDMW
;
A
#
# COMPACT_ATOMS: atom_id res chain seq x y z
N MET A 1 3.65 -7.98 -59.69
CA MET A 1 2.59 -7.17 -59.06
C MET A 1 2.17 -7.90 -57.79
N LYS A 2 2.26 -7.22 -56.62
CA LYS A 2 1.58 -7.50 -55.32
C LYS A 2 2.05 -8.75 -54.54
N PHE A 3 2.37 -8.78 -53.24
CA PHE A 3 2.54 -7.81 -52.14
C PHE A 3 3.31 -8.54 -50.99
N LEU A 4 4.01 -7.79 -50.14
CA LEU A 4 4.65 -8.20 -48.86
C LEU A 4 3.66 -8.75 -47.81
N LYS A 5 4.20 -9.49 -46.81
CA LYS A 5 3.91 -9.51 -45.34
C LYS A 5 4.62 -10.74 -44.73
N GLY A 6 5.55 -10.73 -43.76
CA GLY A 6 5.92 -9.76 -42.73
C GLY A 6 5.34 -10.19 -41.37
N THR A 7 6.11 -10.89 -40.51
CA THR A 7 5.91 -10.99 -39.04
C THR A 7 7.17 -11.64 -38.42
N PHE A 8 8.05 -10.88 -37.78
CA PHE A 8 8.09 -10.50 -36.35
C PHE A 8 8.33 -11.70 -35.40
N PHE A 9 9.60 -11.96 -35.07
CA PHE A 9 9.95 -12.67 -33.84
C PHE A 9 10.04 -11.61 -32.75
N ALA A 10 9.02 -11.54 -31.91
CA ALA A 10 9.09 -10.81 -30.65
C ALA A 10 9.97 -11.64 -29.70
N THR A 11 11.22 -11.21 -29.52
CA THR A 11 11.99 -11.62 -28.34
C THR A 11 11.38 -10.86 -27.18
N LEU A 12 10.56 -11.56 -26.39
CA LEU A 12 10.06 -11.08 -25.11
C LEU A 12 11.28 -10.89 -24.20
N MET A 13 11.62 -9.65 -23.86
CA MET A 13 12.56 -9.36 -22.78
C MET A 13 11.83 -9.63 -21.46
N LEU A 14 12.05 -10.81 -20.87
CA LEU A 14 11.86 -10.99 -19.42
C LEU A 14 13.07 -10.36 -18.73
N PHE A 15 12.95 -9.12 -18.28
CA PHE A 15 13.92 -8.49 -17.39
C PHE A 15 13.25 -7.84 -16.16
N GLY A 16 12.02 -8.25 -15.81
CA GLY A 16 11.29 -7.71 -14.67
C GLY A 16 11.43 -8.49 -13.35
N THR A 17 11.73 -9.80 -13.38
CA THR A 17 11.54 -10.67 -12.20
C THR A 17 12.77 -10.86 -11.31
N ALA A 18 13.93 -10.27 -11.63
CA ALA A 18 15.19 -10.60 -10.97
C ALA A 18 15.63 -9.62 -9.86
N ALA A 19 14.97 -8.46 -9.77
CA ALA A 19 15.21 -7.47 -8.72
C ALA A 19 14.31 -7.77 -7.51
N PHE A 20 12.99 -7.89 -7.71
CA PHE A 20 12.02 -8.25 -6.67
C PHE A 20 12.35 -9.55 -5.92
N ALA A 21 12.86 -10.56 -6.63
CA ALA A 21 13.25 -11.82 -6.00
C ALA A 21 14.51 -11.71 -5.09
N GLN A 22 15.27 -10.61 -5.11
CA GLN A 22 16.46 -10.48 -4.23
C GLN A 22 16.08 -10.04 -2.82
N ASP A 23 15.15 -9.09 -2.67
CA ASP A 23 14.74 -8.59 -1.35
C ASP A 23 13.82 -9.60 -0.64
N PHE A 24 12.90 -10.26 -1.37
CA PHE A 24 12.05 -11.32 -0.82
C PHE A 24 12.88 -12.47 -0.19
N ASN A 25 13.95 -12.90 -0.87
CA ASN A 25 14.82 -13.97 -0.38
C ASN A 25 15.78 -13.55 0.74
N GLU A 26 15.91 -12.24 1.03
CA GLU A 26 16.76 -11.73 2.11
C GLU A 26 16.14 -11.99 3.48
N TYR A 27 14.83 -11.76 3.61
CA TYR A 27 14.11 -11.88 4.87
C TYR A 27 13.36 -13.21 5.05
N ASP A 28 13.18 -13.99 3.98
CA ASP A 28 12.77 -15.40 4.06
C ASP A 28 13.89 -16.24 4.71
N SER A 29 13.93 -16.18 6.04
CA SER A 29 14.96 -16.77 6.87
C SER A 29 14.88 -18.29 6.87
N ASN A 30 13.67 -18.80 6.74
CA ASN A 30 13.36 -20.22 6.85
C ASN A 30 13.39 -20.96 5.49
N LYS A 31 13.33 -20.20 4.38
CA LYS A 31 13.40 -20.63 2.97
C LYS A 31 12.21 -21.47 2.53
N ASP A 32 11.02 -21.05 2.94
CA ASP A 32 9.76 -21.67 2.51
C ASP A 32 9.01 -20.87 1.45
N ASP A 33 9.68 -19.87 0.85
CA ASP A 33 9.15 -19.01 -0.21
C ASP A 33 7.92 -18.19 0.27
N LYS A 34 7.87 -17.90 1.58
CA LYS A 34 6.81 -17.18 2.30
C LYS A 34 7.45 -16.36 3.42
N TRP A 35 6.83 -15.25 3.80
CA TRP A 35 7.22 -14.47 4.97
C TRP A 35 6.18 -14.61 6.08
N ASP A 36 6.61 -15.01 7.27
CA ASP A 36 5.81 -14.84 8.47
C ASP A 36 5.90 -13.41 9.04
N GLU A 37 5.03 -13.07 9.99
CA GLU A 37 4.98 -11.73 10.60
C GLU A 37 6.34 -11.27 11.17
N ASN A 38 7.17 -12.19 11.70
CA ASN A 38 8.49 -11.82 12.22
C ASN A 38 9.50 -11.55 11.09
N GLU A 39 9.35 -12.20 9.95
CA GLU A 39 10.17 -11.96 8.75
C GLU A 39 9.79 -10.60 8.13
N PHE A 40 8.49 -10.27 8.09
CA PHE A 40 7.98 -8.96 7.70
C PHE A 40 8.44 -7.82 8.64
N GLU A 41 8.32 -7.99 9.95
CA GLU A 41 8.79 -6.99 10.94
C GLU A 41 10.30 -6.70 10.76
N GLN A 42 11.08 -7.74 10.45
CA GLN A 42 12.52 -7.59 10.20
C GLN A 42 12.82 -6.81 8.91
N SER A 43 12.00 -6.94 7.86
CA SER A 43 12.14 -6.16 6.64
C SER A 43 11.68 -4.72 6.79
N TYR A 44 10.62 -4.48 7.57
CA TYR A 44 9.90 -3.20 7.59
C TYR A 44 10.37 -2.22 8.68
N ASN A 45 11.45 -2.54 9.40
CA ASN A 45 11.96 -1.72 10.50
C ASN A 45 12.37 -0.29 10.09
N ASP A 46 12.76 -0.06 8.84
CA ASP A 46 13.13 1.27 8.35
C ASP A 46 11.90 2.10 7.93
N GLY A 47 10.84 1.45 7.43
CA GLY A 47 9.63 2.08 6.89
C GLY A 47 8.83 2.88 7.92
N PHE A 48 8.86 2.49 9.20
CA PHE A 48 8.19 3.25 10.27
C PHE A 48 8.58 4.73 10.32
N ASN A 49 9.83 5.08 9.97
CA ASN A 49 10.27 6.47 9.99
C ASN A 49 9.61 7.34 8.91
N ASP A 50 9.07 6.72 7.85
CA ASP A 50 8.36 7.43 6.79
C ASP A 50 6.90 7.71 7.20
N TRP A 51 6.35 6.87 8.09
CA TRP A 51 5.07 7.10 8.75
C TRP A 51 5.18 8.10 9.91
N ASP A 52 6.18 7.97 10.78
CA ASP A 52 6.47 8.88 11.92
C ASP A 52 7.21 10.15 11.45
N LYS A 53 6.47 11.04 10.77
CA LYS A 53 7.01 12.23 10.10
C LYS A 53 7.59 13.22 11.12
N ASP A 54 7.00 13.30 12.30
CA ASP A 54 7.44 14.21 13.36
C ASP A 54 8.52 13.62 14.28
N LYS A 55 8.79 12.32 14.17
CA LYS A 55 9.80 11.55 14.92
C LYS A 55 9.49 11.49 16.41
N SER A 56 8.21 11.42 16.76
CA SER A 56 7.74 11.27 18.14
C SER A 56 8.00 9.86 18.67
N GLY A 57 8.10 8.87 17.77
CA GLY A 57 8.19 7.45 18.09
C GLY A 57 6.88 6.70 17.91
N ASP A 58 5.80 7.38 17.54
CA ASP A 58 4.45 6.86 17.36
C ASP A 58 3.82 7.54 16.12
N VAL A 59 2.88 6.88 15.45
CA VAL A 59 2.14 7.44 14.31
C VAL A 59 0.77 7.91 14.79
N ASN A 60 0.45 9.18 14.59
CA ASN A 60 -0.89 9.69 14.86
C ASN A 60 -1.81 9.61 13.63
N GLU A 61 -3.11 9.88 13.81
CA GLU A 61 -4.11 9.82 12.73
C GLU A 61 -3.75 10.71 11.52
N ASP A 62 -3.28 11.94 11.74
CA ASP A 62 -2.89 12.83 10.62
C ASP A 62 -1.72 12.23 9.81
N GLU A 63 -0.73 11.64 10.50
CA GLU A 63 0.40 10.97 9.86
C GLU A 63 -0.01 9.71 9.11
N PHE A 64 -0.92 8.93 9.67
CA PHE A 64 -1.51 7.74 9.04
C PHE A 64 -2.25 8.11 7.76
N LEU A 65 -3.12 9.13 7.81
CA LEU A 65 -3.89 9.60 6.66
C LEU A 65 -3.00 10.20 5.58
N ASP A 66 -1.96 10.95 5.95
CA ASP A 66 -1.03 11.52 4.98
C ASP A 66 -0.17 10.45 4.29
N SER A 67 0.23 9.40 5.01
CA SER A 67 0.98 8.28 4.42
C SER A 67 0.10 7.41 3.51
N THR A 68 -1.14 7.14 3.90
CA THR A 68 -2.08 6.38 3.08
C THR A 68 -2.57 7.13 1.85
N PHE A 69 -2.70 8.47 1.94
CA PHE A 69 -2.90 9.33 0.77
C PHE A 69 -1.73 9.18 -0.21
N GLY A 70 -0.49 9.33 0.26
CA GLY A 70 0.71 9.20 -0.58
C GLY A 70 0.90 7.82 -1.19
N GLY A 71 0.47 6.75 -0.50
CA GLY A 71 0.47 5.40 -1.08
C GLY A 71 -0.59 5.20 -2.16
N THR A 72 -1.69 5.94 -2.10
CA THR A 72 -2.78 5.87 -3.08
C THR A 72 -2.53 6.76 -4.30
N ASP A 73 -1.89 7.92 -4.13
CA ASP A 73 -1.41 8.82 -5.21
C ASP A 73 -0.19 8.19 -5.91
N LEU A 74 -0.46 7.32 -6.88
CA LEU A 74 0.57 6.48 -7.53
C LEU A 74 1.47 7.30 -8.46
N ASP A 75 0.98 8.42 -9.00
CA ASP A 75 1.76 9.26 -9.91
C ASP A 75 2.33 10.55 -9.27
N ASN A 76 2.06 10.75 -7.97
CA ASN A 76 2.54 11.84 -7.13
C ASN A 76 2.16 13.21 -7.70
N ASP A 77 0.93 13.37 -8.17
CA ASP A 77 0.40 14.63 -8.70
C ASP A 77 -0.37 15.48 -7.66
N ASP A 78 -0.29 15.09 -6.39
CA ASP A 78 -0.98 15.68 -5.23
C ASP A 78 -2.51 15.49 -5.30
N GLY A 79 -2.98 14.45 -5.98
CA GLY A 79 -4.39 14.10 -6.15
C GLY A 79 -4.60 12.61 -6.35
N ILE A 80 -5.79 12.12 -6.01
CA ILE A 80 -6.21 10.74 -6.28
C ILE A 80 -7.29 10.78 -7.35
N ASP A 81 -7.00 10.19 -8.52
CA ASP A 81 -7.99 9.99 -9.58
C ASP A 81 -8.85 8.72 -9.36
N GLU A 82 -9.90 8.53 -10.15
CA GLU A 82 -10.79 7.38 -10.01
C GLU A 82 -10.06 6.02 -10.20
N ASN A 83 -8.97 5.97 -10.97
CA ASN A 83 -8.19 4.74 -11.15
C ASN A 83 -7.36 4.43 -9.91
N GLU A 84 -6.73 5.44 -9.32
CA GLU A 84 -5.97 5.35 -8.08
C GLU A 84 -6.87 4.99 -6.90
N TRP A 85 -8.04 5.63 -6.80
CA TRP A 85 -9.07 5.25 -5.83
C TRP A 85 -9.46 3.78 -5.95
N ASN A 86 -9.81 3.31 -7.15
CA ASN A 86 -10.16 1.92 -7.37
C ASN A 86 -8.99 0.98 -7.06
N ASN A 87 -7.75 1.43 -7.26
CA ASN A 87 -6.58 0.67 -6.85
C ASN A 87 -6.52 0.55 -5.33
N GLY A 88 -6.60 1.67 -4.60
CA GLY A 88 -6.59 1.69 -3.14
C GLY A 88 -7.73 0.87 -2.52
N VAL A 89 -8.96 0.98 -3.02
CA VAL A 89 -10.11 0.18 -2.55
C VAL A 89 -9.83 -1.32 -2.71
N ASN A 90 -9.37 -1.76 -3.88
CA ASN A 90 -9.21 -3.19 -4.14
C ASN A 90 -8.10 -3.85 -3.32
N ASN A 91 -7.17 -3.08 -2.75
CA ASN A 91 -5.94 -3.64 -2.20
C ASN A 91 -5.59 -3.16 -0.79
N THR A 92 -6.15 -2.05 -0.34
CA THR A 92 -5.72 -1.40 0.91
C THR A 92 -6.91 -1.21 1.83
N PHE A 93 -7.90 -0.42 1.41
CA PHE A 93 -8.92 0.09 2.33
C PHE A 93 -10.36 -0.28 1.98
N GLY A 94 -10.59 -1.11 0.96
CA GLY A 94 -11.94 -1.55 0.59
C GLY A 94 -12.61 -2.50 1.59
N ASN A 95 -11.88 -2.99 2.59
CA ASN A 95 -12.46 -3.78 3.68
C ASN A 95 -13.12 -2.91 4.77
N TYR A 96 -12.92 -1.60 4.73
CA TYR A 96 -13.58 -0.66 5.64
C TYR A 96 -14.94 -0.30 5.00
N ASP A 97 -15.99 -0.98 5.48
CA ASP A 97 -17.33 -1.26 4.88
C ASP A 97 -18.20 -0.03 4.51
N GLU A 98 -17.65 1.20 4.53
CA GLU A 98 -18.37 2.45 4.26
C GLU A 98 -17.91 3.20 2.98
N PHE A 99 -16.87 2.76 2.27
CA PHE A 99 -16.17 3.61 1.28
C PHE A 99 -16.10 3.02 -0.13
N ASP A 100 -17.25 2.88 -0.78
CA ASP A 100 -17.31 2.39 -2.17
C ASP A 100 -17.42 3.52 -3.21
N GLU A 101 -17.68 4.76 -2.81
CA GLU A 101 -18.05 5.84 -3.73
C GLU A 101 -17.02 6.99 -3.72
N PHE A 102 -16.20 7.05 -4.77
CA PHE A 102 -15.29 8.18 -5.07
C PHE A 102 -15.98 9.55 -4.91
N ASP A 103 -17.21 9.65 -5.41
CA ASP A 103 -18.06 10.85 -5.36
C ASP A 103 -18.40 11.31 -3.93
N GLU A 104 -18.22 10.47 -2.90
CA GLU A 104 -18.42 10.89 -1.50
C GLU A 104 -17.21 11.66 -0.95
N PHE A 105 -16.02 11.44 -1.52
CA PHE A 105 -14.79 12.14 -1.15
C PHE A 105 -14.57 13.39 -2.01
N ASP A 106 -14.83 13.31 -3.33
CA ASP A 106 -14.75 14.45 -4.26
C ASP A 106 -15.90 15.45 -4.02
N ASN A 107 -15.77 16.21 -2.93
CA ASN A 107 -16.78 17.16 -2.47
C ASN A 107 -16.96 18.35 -3.43
N ASN A 108 -15.97 18.58 -4.29
CA ASN A 108 -15.92 19.73 -5.18
C ASN A 108 -16.28 19.40 -6.64
N ASP A 109 -16.51 18.11 -6.94
CA ASP A 109 -16.86 17.52 -8.24
C ASP A 109 -15.80 17.85 -9.33
N ASP A 110 -14.50 17.82 -9.00
CA ASP A 110 -13.41 18.08 -9.96
C ASP A 110 -12.66 16.84 -10.45
N GLU A 111 -13.20 15.65 -10.15
CA GLU A 111 -12.68 14.34 -10.56
C GLU A 111 -11.31 14.00 -9.93
N ILE A 112 -10.94 14.70 -8.85
CA ILE A 112 -9.69 14.51 -8.08
C ILE A 112 -10.03 14.60 -6.59
N ILE A 113 -9.56 13.64 -5.80
CA ILE A 113 -9.61 13.74 -4.33
C ILE A 113 -8.30 14.38 -3.88
N ASP A 114 -8.37 15.59 -3.33
CA ASP A 114 -7.21 16.24 -2.72
C ASP A 114 -6.97 15.77 -1.26
N ASN A 115 -5.82 16.14 -0.68
CA ASN A 115 -5.48 15.74 0.69
C ASN A 115 -6.49 16.26 1.74
N ASN A 116 -7.17 17.38 1.51
CA ASN A 116 -8.22 17.84 2.43
C ASN A 116 -9.47 16.97 2.30
N GLU A 117 -9.88 16.64 1.08
CA GLU A 117 -11.01 15.75 0.81
C GLU A 117 -10.78 14.34 1.37
N TRP A 118 -9.56 13.83 1.22
CA TRP A 118 -9.11 12.60 1.86
C TRP A 118 -9.25 12.65 3.39
N ASN A 119 -8.66 13.66 4.03
CA ASN A 119 -8.74 13.83 5.49
C ASN A 119 -10.17 14.08 5.99
N GLU A 120 -10.99 14.82 5.24
CA GLU A 120 -12.40 15.07 5.62
C GLU A 120 -13.26 13.81 5.46
N GLY A 121 -13.02 13.01 4.42
CA GLY A 121 -13.71 11.74 4.20
C GLY A 121 -13.37 10.70 5.26
N TRP A 122 -12.08 10.51 5.55
CA TRP A 122 -11.60 9.56 6.56
C TRP A 122 -11.74 10.07 8.00
N GLY A 123 -11.56 11.35 8.28
CA GLY A 123 -11.66 11.90 9.65
C GLY A 123 -13.06 11.83 10.26
N ASN A 124 -14.08 11.42 9.48
CA ASN A 124 -15.40 11.08 10.00
C ASN A 124 -15.59 9.59 10.32
N ASN A 125 -14.68 8.72 9.88
CA ASN A 125 -14.70 7.29 10.07
C ASN A 125 -13.29 6.78 10.39
N THR A 126 -13.08 6.60 11.69
CA THR A 126 -11.83 6.20 12.31
C THR A 126 -11.60 4.69 12.27
N GLU A 127 -12.50 3.89 11.67
CA GLU A 127 -12.40 2.41 11.75
C GLU A 127 -11.11 1.88 11.13
N TRP A 128 -10.52 2.58 10.15
CA TRP A 128 -9.24 2.19 9.57
C TRP A 128 -8.06 2.50 10.50
N PHE A 129 -7.98 3.70 11.06
CA PHE A 129 -6.94 4.01 12.04
C PHE A 129 -7.09 3.15 13.32
N ASP A 130 -8.33 2.99 13.80
CA ASP A 130 -8.67 2.20 14.98
C ASP A 130 -8.37 0.69 14.78
N SER A 131 -8.28 0.20 13.53
CA SER A 131 -7.86 -1.18 13.28
C SER A 131 -6.37 -1.40 13.54
N TYR A 132 -5.58 -0.33 13.45
CA TYR A 132 -4.15 -0.30 13.75
C TYR A 132 -3.88 0.06 15.22
N ASP A 133 -4.60 1.02 15.82
CA ASP A 133 -4.48 1.40 17.24
C ASP A 133 -5.13 0.33 18.16
N THR A 134 -4.46 -0.83 18.28
CA THR A 134 -5.00 -1.97 19.02
C THR A 134 -5.14 -1.74 20.52
N ASN A 135 -4.45 -0.73 21.04
CA ASN A 135 -4.38 -0.43 22.45
C ASN A 135 -5.28 0.76 22.88
N ASP A 136 -5.94 1.41 21.92
CA ASP A 136 -6.86 2.55 22.05
C ASP A 136 -6.20 3.76 22.74
N ASP A 137 -4.93 4.08 22.40
CA ASP A 137 -4.22 5.25 22.96
C ASP A 137 -4.06 6.44 21.99
N GLU A 138 -4.79 6.39 20.87
CA GLU A 138 -4.83 7.40 19.80
C GLU A 138 -3.50 7.52 19.06
N LEU A 139 -2.64 6.50 19.17
CA LEU A 139 -1.31 6.41 18.61
C LEU A 139 -1.05 4.99 18.12
N VAL A 140 -0.35 4.86 16.99
CA VAL A 140 0.06 3.57 16.43
C VAL A 140 1.56 3.42 16.63
N ASP A 141 1.96 2.50 17.51
CA ASP A 141 3.37 2.17 17.70
C ASP A 141 3.93 1.31 16.56
N ASN A 142 5.24 1.08 16.55
CA ASN A 142 5.90 0.30 15.49
C ASN A 142 5.38 -1.14 15.36
N ASN A 143 5.03 -1.79 16.47
CA ASN A 143 4.48 -3.14 16.41
C ASN A 143 3.05 -3.11 15.85
N GLU A 144 2.24 -2.15 16.30
CA GLU A 144 0.87 -1.95 15.80
C GLU A 144 0.85 -1.68 14.31
N LEU A 145 1.75 -0.81 13.82
CA LEU A 145 1.91 -0.56 12.39
C LEU A 145 2.31 -1.83 11.63
N ASN A 146 3.32 -2.56 12.10
CA ASN A 146 3.80 -3.77 11.42
C ASN A 146 2.74 -4.87 11.39
N THR A 147 2.03 -5.11 12.50
CA THR A 147 0.96 -6.10 12.56
C THR A 147 -0.21 -5.69 11.66
N GLY A 148 -0.59 -4.42 11.66
CA GLY A 148 -1.66 -3.89 10.79
C GLY A 148 -1.31 -4.05 9.31
N LEU A 149 -0.12 -3.63 8.89
CA LEU A 149 0.36 -3.78 7.51
C LEU A 149 0.45 -5.25 7.10
N PHE A 150 0.98 -6.12 7.96
CA PHE A 150 1.03 -7.55 7.66
C PHE A 150 -0.36 -8.12 7.40
N ASN A 151 -1.36 -7.75 8.22
CA ASN A 151 -2.74 -8.21 8.02
C ASN A 151 -3.36 -7.64 6.73
N ASP A 152 -3.08 -6.38 6.39
CA ASP A 152 -3.56 -5.78 5.14
C ASP A 152 -2.89 -6.45 3.91
N TRP A 153 -1.64 -6.90 4.04
CA TRP A 153 -0.90 -7.54 2.95
C TRP A 153 -1.23 -9.03 2.79
N ASP A 154 -1.61 -9.73 3.87
CA ASP A 154 -2.05 -11.12 3.87
C ASP A 154 -3.50 -11.24 3.37
N THR A 155 -3.70 -10.91 2.10
CA THR A 155 -5.03 -10.82 1.46
C THR A 155 -5.84 -12.11 1.53
N ASN A 156 -5.19 -13.25 1.79
CA ASN A 156 -5.80 -14.56 1.85
C ASN A 156 -5.93 -15.14 3.28
N ASP A 157 -5.50 -14.40 4.29
CA ASP A 157 -5.52 -14.74 5.71
C ASP A 157 -4.85 -16.11 6.02
N ASP A 158 -3.79 -16.50 5.29
CA ASP A 158 -3.07 -17.75 5.59
C ASP A 158 -1.95 -17.61 6.63
N GLY A 159 -1.70 -16.39 7.07
CA GLY A 159 -0.68 -16.02 8.05
C GLY A 159 0.72 -15.91 7.45
N PHE A 160 0.83 -15.76 6.13
CA PHE A 160 2.09 -15.63 5.42
C PHE A 160 1.94 -14.74 4.19
N LEU A 161 2.95 -13.92 3.90
CA LEU A 161 3.04 -13.17 2.65
C LEU A 161 3.82 -13.98 1.62
N ASP A 162 3.23 -14.21 0.45
CA ASP A 162 3.96 -14.76 -0.69
C ASP A 162 4.52 -13.67 -1.63
N GLU A 163 5.25 -14.07 -2.68
CA GLU A 163 5.83 -13.11 -3.65
C GLU A 163 4.77 -12.23 -4.34
N ASP A 164 3.53 -12.73 -4.52
CA ASP A 164 2.45 -11.98 -5.16
C ASP A 164 1.90 -10.92 -4.19
N GLU A 165 1.76 -11.24 -2.90
CA GLU A 165 1.32 -10.32 -1.84
C GLU A 165 2.37 -9.26 -1.51
N TYR A 166 3.65 -9.64 -1.45
CA TYR A 166 4.76 -8.73 -1.18
C TYR A 166 4.98 -7.73 -2.32
N GLY A 167 5.08 -8.23 -3.57
CA GLY A 167 5.44 -7.38 -4.71
C GLY A 167 4.40 -6.31 -5.06
N TYR A 168 3.17 -6.46 -4.57
CA TYR A 168 2.11 -5.48 -4.74
C TYR A 168 2.22 -4.34 -3.72
N ASN A 169 2.33 -4.68 -2.44
CA ASN A 169 2.23 -3.72 -1.36
C ASN A 169 3.54 -2.95 -1.07
N ASP A 170 4.69 -3.52 -1.43
CA ASP A 170 5.98 -2.79 -1.48
C ASP A 170 5.85 -1.50 -2.32
N SER A 171 5.11 -1.56 -3.44
CA SER A 171 4.89 -0.38 -4.29
C SER A 171 3.91 0.66 -3.73
N PHE A 172 3.03 0.26 -2.80
CA PHE A 172 2.00 1.14 -2.22
C PHE A 172 2.50 1.81 -0.94
N TYR A 173 3.23 1.09 -0.08
CA TYR A 173 3.63 1.59 1.23
C TYR A 173 5.08 2.08 1.31
N ASP A 174 5.96 1.75 0.35
CA ASP A 174 7.36 2.21 0.35
C ASP A 174 7.60 3.37 -0.63
N GLY A 175 6.60 3.74 -1.45
CA GLY A 175 6.67 4.90 -2.37
C GLY A 175 7.81 4.88 -3.41
N ASP A 176 8.69 3.89 -3.37
CA ASP A 176 9.95 3.83 -4.11
C ASP A 176 9.81 2.97 -5.37
N MET A 177 8.90 3.37 -6.25
CA MET A 177 8.90 2.94 -7.65
C MET A 177 9.01 4.15 -8.58
N TRP A 178 10.28 4.49 -8.87
CA TRP A 178 10.88 5.23 -10.01
C TRP A 178 11.45 6.64 -9.79
#